data_AF-A0A7C3D6P8-F1
#
_entry.id   AF-A0A7C3D6P8-F1
#
_cell.length_a   1.000
_cell.length_b   1.000
_cell.length_c   1.000
_cell.angle_alpha   90.00
_cell.angle_beta   90.00
_cell.angle_gamma   90.00
#
_symmetry.space_group_name_H-M   'P 1'
#
loop_
_entity.id
_entity.type
_entity.pdbx_description
1 polymer ?
#
loop_
_entity_poly.entity_id
_entity_poly.type
_entity_poly.pdbx_seq_one_letter_code
_entity_poly.pdbx_strand_id
1 'polypeptide(L)'
;MFEGSRFFLAGLILLLLAPAAIQARALPGLTERGSYNPLARPANIPSDAELEQSDAVIGKITVKVNNIFDTSRPEENAALFRLGNRLHIKTREDTVRDRLLFKPGERYSGRVLDETERLLRNTSFLD
;
A
#
# COMPACT_ATOMS: atom_id res chain seq x y z
N MET A 1 -42.80 -6.10 -15.47
CA MET A 1 -43.31 -5.10 -14.51
C MET A 1 -42.32 -5.08 -13.35
N PHE A 2 -41.33 -4.18 -13.22
CA PHE A 2 -40.88 -2.95 -13.88
C PHE A 2 -39.43 -3.20 -14.36
N GLU A 3 -39.08 -3.00 -15.63
CA GLU A 3 -38.67 -1.74 -16.30
C GLU A 3 -37.22 -1.33 -16.01
N GLY A 4 -36.40 -1.39 -17.06
CA GLY A 4 -34.98 -1.08 -17.03
C GLY A 4 -34.70 0.41 -17.24
N SER A 5 -33.47 0.81 -16.95
CA SER A 5 -32.90 2.06 -17.45
C SER A 5 -31.41 1.86 -17.71
N ARG A 6 -31.05 2.05 -18.99
CA ARG A 6 -29.70 2.18 -19.53
C ARG A 6 -29.35 3.69 -19.53
N PHE A 7 -28.11 4.00 -19.91
CA PHE A 7 -27.51 5.33 -20.19
C PHE A 7 -26.93 6.03 -18.94
N PHE A 8 -25.65 6.42 -18.89
CA PHE A 8 -24.98 7.35 -19.82
C PHE A 8 -23.47 7.06 -20.02
N LEU A 9 -23.08 6.98 -21.29
CA LEU A 9 -21.79 7.44 -21.82
C LEU A 9 -21.90 8.95 -22.10
N ALA A 10 -20.81 9.69 -21.90
CA ALA A 10 -20.40 10.96 -22.56
C ALA A 10 -19.92 12.02 -21.56
N GLY A 11 -18.79 12.65 -21.90
CA GLY A 11 -17.95 13.44 -21.01
C GLY A 11 -18.34 14.90 -20.81
N LEU A 12 -17.46 15.61 -20.10
CA LEU A 12 -17.28 17.05 -20.25
C LEU A 12 -15.80 17.43 -20.02
N ILE A 13 -15.32 18.19 -20.99
CA ILE A 13 -13.99 18.77 -21.22
C ILE A 13 -14.01 20.25 -20.77
N LEU A 14 -12.87 20.76 -20.24
CA LEU A 14 -12.43 22.19 -20.09
C LEU A 14 -13.21 23.11 -19.13
N LEU A 15 -12.70 24.19 -18.53
CA LEU A 15 -11.38 24.85 -18.36
C LEU A 15 -11.61 25.87 -17.22
N LEU A 16 -10.66 26.09 -16.30
CA LEU A 16 -10.50 27.45 -15.77
C LEU A 16 -9.03 27.82 -15.71
N LEU A 17 -8.73 28.81 -16.53
CA LEU A 17 -7.47 29.43 -16.83
C LEU A 17 -6.89 30.12 -15.58
N ALA A 18 -5.74 29.65 -15.10
CA ALA A 18 -4.76 30.49 -14.42
C ALA A 18 -3.48 30.45 -15.26
N PRO A 19 -3.10 31.54 -15.95
CA PRO A 19 -1.91 31.56 -16.78
C PRO A 19 -0.71 31.85 -15.88
N ALA A 20 -0.06 30.80 -15.39
CA ALA A 20 1.31 30.91 -14.92
C ALA A 20 1.96 29.53 -15.03
N ALA A 21 2.50 29.27 -16.23
CA ALA A 21 3.48 28.22 -16.47
C ALA A 21 3.08 26.83 -15.95
N ILE A 22 2.12 26.19 -16.62
CA ILE A 22 2.21 24.74 -16.81
C ILE A 22 3.43 24.54 -17.72
N GLN A 23 4.63 24.64 -17.15
CA GLN A 23 5.78 23.99 -17.73
C GLN A 23 5.42 22.52 -17.71
N ALA A 24 5.15 21.96 -18.89
CA ALA A 24 5.14 20.54 -19.13
C ALA A 24 6.55 19.99 -18.90
N ARG A 25 7.04 20.09 -17.66
CA ARG A 25 8.16 19.28 -17.20
C ARG A 25 7.52 17.92 -16.97
N ALA A 26 7.88 16.96 -17.81
CA ALA A 26 7.48 15.56 -17.68
C ALA A 26 7.39 15.21 -16.18
N LEU A 27 6.20 14.85 -15.70
CA LEU A 27 5.96 14.57 -14.28
C LEU A 27 6.88 13.42 -13.88
N PRO A 28 7.99 13.67 -13.16
CA PRO A 28 9.05 12.68 -12.99
C PRO A 28 8.55 11.44 -12.22
N GLY A 29 7.48 11.58 -11.44
CA GLY A 29 6.87 10.51 -10.66
C GLY A 29 5.87 9.59 -11.40
N LEU A 30 5.52 9.85 -12.67
CA LEU A 30 4.65 8.91 -13.43
C LEU A 30 5.44 7.85 -14.20
N THR A 31 6.68 8.17 -14.57
CA THR A 31 7.58 7.27 -15.31
C THR A 31 8.43 6.41 -14.40
N GLU A 32 8.62 6.83 -13.15
CA GLU A 32 9.16 5.96 -12.11
C GLU A 32 8.01 5.14 -11.52
N ARG A 33 7.91 3.88 -11.94
CA ARG A 33 7.14 2.87 -11.20
C ARG A 33 7.59 3.02 -9.75
N GLY A 34 6.70 3.52 -8.88
CA GLY A 34 7.05 4.07 -7.56
C GLY A 34 8.16 3.26 -6.90
N SER A 35 9.22 3.96 -6.48
CA SER A 35 10.47 3.36 -6.01
C SER A 35 10.17 2.39 -4.86
N TYR A 36 9.87 1.13 -5.19
CA TYR A 36 9.64 0.08 -4.22
C TYR A 36 10.99 -0.18 -3.57
N ASN A 37 11.17 0.37 -2.37
CA ASN A 37 12.28 0.01 -1.51
C ASN A 37 11.86 -1.29 -0.80
N PRO A 38 12.41 -2.47 -1.16
CA PRO A 38 12.14 -3.67 -0.41
C PRO A 38 12.63 -3.39 1.01
N LEU A 39 11.72 -3.45 1.99
CA LEU A 39 12.06 -3.23 3.38
C LEU A 39 13.06 -4.31 3.81
N ALA A 40 14.35 -3.98 3.80
CA ALA A 40 15.39 -4.87 4.29
C ALA A 40 15.20 -5.04 5.81
N ARG A 41 15.37 -6.27 6.30
CA ARG A 41 15.41 -6.53 7.75
C ARG A 41 16.49 -5.61 8.36
N PRO A 42 16.14 -4.77 9.35
CA PRO A 42 17.14 -3.94 10.03
C PRO A 42 18.24 -4.81 10.65
N ALA A 43 19.49 -4.35 10.57
CA ALA A 43 20.67 -5.13 10.99
C ALA A 43 20.68 -5.51 12.48
N ASN A 44 19.90 -4.82 13.30
CA ASN A 44 19.80 -5.05 14.75
C ASN A 44 18.68 -6.04 15.15
N ILE A 45 18.00 -6.66 14.19
CA ILE A 45 16.97 -7.67 14.46
C ILE A 45 17.59 -9.06 14.27
N PRO A 46 17.46 -9.98 15.26
CA PRO A 46 17.95 -11.35 15.13
C PRO A 46 17.39 -12.08 13.89
N SER A 47 18.11 -13.10 13.45
CA SER A 47 17.64 -14.01 12.41
C SER A 47 16.46 -14.85 12.89
N ASP A 48 15.72 -15.45 11.96
CA ASP A 48 14.56 -16.28 12.32
C ASP A 48 14.97 -17.52 13.12
N ALA A 49 16.10 -18.12 12.78
CA ALA A 49 16.66 -19.25 13.50
C ALA A 49 17.02 -18.90 14.95
N GLU A 50 17.59 -17.70 15.19
CA GLU A 50 17.90 -17.25 16.55
C GLU A 50 16.64 -16.97 17.38
N LEU A 51 15.59 -16.42 16.76
CA LEU A 51 14.30 -16.20 17.41
C LEU A 51 13.61 -17.51 17.77
N GLU A 52 13.67 -18.52 16.90
CA GLU A 52 13.15 -19.85 17.18
C GLU A 52 13.96 -20.56 18.27
N GLN A 53 15.29 -20.50 18.20
CA GLN A 53 16.17 -21.12 19.20
C GLN A 53 16.04 -20.49 20.60
N SER A 54 15.70 -19.21 20.67
CA SER A 54 15.47 -18.49 21.92
C SER A 54 14.02 -18.58 22.42
N ASP A 55 13.16 -19.34 21.75
CA ASP A 55 11.73 -19.46 22.08
C ASP A 55 11.02 -18.10 22.15
N ALA A 56 11.36 -17.19 21.23
CA ALA A 56 10.82 -15.84 21.19
C ALA A 56 9.28 -15.86 21.08
N VAL A 57 8.65 -14.89 21.74
CA VAL A 57 7.18 -14.72 21.73
C VAL A 57 6.82 -13.43 21.02
N ILE A 58 5.78 -13.49 20.19
CA ILE A 58 5.27 -12.34 19.45
C ILE A 58 4.63 -11.37 20.44
N GLY A 59 5.22 -10.19 20.62
CA GLY A 59 4.70 -9.18 21.56
C GLY A 59 3.57 -8.32 20.99
N LYS A 60 3.82 -7.63 19.87
CA LYS A 60 2.86 -6.71 19.24
C LYS A 60 2.97 -6.80 17.72
N ILE A 61 1.83 -6.82 17.06
CA ILE A 61 1.73 -6.75 15.59
C ILE A 61 1.24 -5.35 15.21
N THR A 62 1.98 -4.67 14.33
CA THR A 62 1.63 -3.35 13.80
C THR A 62 1.49 -3.44 12.29
N VAL A 63 0.30 -3.11 11.76
CA VAL A 63 0.04 -3.04 10.32
C VAL A 63 0.17 -1.57 9.91
N LYS A 64 0.94 -1.29 8.86
CA LYS A 64 1.09 0.06 8.29
C LYS A 64 0.64 0.03 6.84
N VAL A 65 -0.46 0.71 6.54
CA VAL A 65 -0.97 0.88 5.17
C VAL A 65 -0.44 2.19 4.63
N ASN A 66 0.38 2.11 3.58
CA ASN A 66 0.98 3.28 2.93
C ASN A 66 0.09 3.76 1.77
N ASN A 67 0.19 5.03 1.41
CA ASN A 67 -0.44 5.55 0.19
C ASN A 67 0.41 5.18 -1.04
N ILE A 68 -0.20 5.19 -2.23
CA ILE A 68 0.51 4.96 -3.51
C ILE A 68 1.57 6.04 -3.74
N PHE A 69 1.26 7.30 -3.42
CA PHE A 69 2.19 8.43 -3.55
C PHE A 69 2.60 8.98 -2.19
N ASP A 70 3.89 9.22 -2.01
CA ASP A 70 4.47 9.87 -0.85
C ASP A 70 4.50 11.39 -1.03
N THR A 71 3.47 12.05 -0.52
CA THR A 71 3.33 13.52 -0.61
C THR A 71 4.37 14.29 0.21
N SER A 72 5.23 13.63 0.99
CA SER A 72 6.38 14.26 1.64
C SER A 72 7.52 14.55 0.65
N ARG A 73 7.56 13.83 -0.48
CA ARG A 73 8.51 14.08 -1.57
C ARG A 73 7.98 15.23 -2.46
N PRO A 74 8.80 16.27 -2.75
CA PRO A 74 8.40 17.39 -3.61
C PRO A 74 7.93 16.95 -5.00
N GLU A 75 8.51 15.87 -5.52
CA GLU A 75 8.21 15.27 -6.83
C GLU A 75 6.84 14.57 -6.88
N GLU A 76 6.32 14.17 -5.73
CA GLU A 76 5.05 13.43 -5.58
C GLU A 76 3.95 14.28 -4.87
N ASN A 77 4.22 15.55 -4.56
CA ASN A 77 3.27 16.48 -3.95
C ASN A 77 2.48 17.32 -4.99
N ALA A 78 2.10 16.71 -6.11
CA ALA A 78 1.24 17.35 -7.10
C ALA A 78 -0.25 17.19 -6.74
N ALA A 79 -1.09 18.13 -7.16
CA ALA A 79 -2.53 18.07 -6.92
C ALA A 79 -3.18 16.77 -7.45
N LEU A 80 -2.68 16.24 -8.57
CA LEU A 80 -3.12 14.97 -9.15
C LEU A 80 -2.78 13.76 -8.25
N PHE A 81 -1.57 13.70 -7.69
CA PHE A 81 -1.16 12.63 -6.78
C PHE A 81 -1.93 12.65 -5.46
N ARG A 82 -2.22 13.85 -4.93
CA ARG A 82 -3.10 14.02 -3.77
C ARG A 82 -4.54 13.55 -4.06
N LEU A 83 -5.04 13.76 -5.28
CA LEU A 83 -6.34 13.23 -5.70
C LEU A 83 -6.29 11.70 -5.82
N GLY A 84 -5.21 11.14 -6.37
CA GLY A 84 -4.97 9.69 -6.40
C GLY A 84 -5.03 9.05 -5.01
N ASN A 85 -4.35 9.64 -4.03
CA ASN A 85 -4.40 9.18 -2.63
C ASN A 85 -5.81 9.29 -2.01
N ARG A 86 -6.63 10.26 -2.44
CA ARG A 86 -8.02 10.43 -1.95
C ARG A 86 -8.99 9.42 -2.56
N LEU A 87 -8.75 9.02 -3.80
CA LEU A 87 -9.56 8.02 -4.51
C LEU A 87 -9.10 6.58 -4.22
N HIS A 88 -7.88 6.39 -3.70
CA HIS A 88 -7.37 5.07 -3.34
C HIS A 88 -8.19 4.43 -2.22
N ILE A 89 -8.77 3.26 -2.51
CA ILE A 89 -9.42 2.42 -1.52
C ILE A 89 -8.32 1.85 -0.63
N LYS A 90 -8.18 2.38 0.58
CA LYS A 90 -7.23 1.85 1.55
C LYS A 90 -7.62 0.42 1.92
N THR A 91 -6.66 -0.49 1.83
CA THR A 91 -6.78 -1.83 2.43
C THR A 91 -7.06 -1.65 3.92
N ARG A 92 -8.15 -2.24 4.40
CA ARG A 92 -8.53 -2.17 5.82
C ARG A 92 -7.52 -2.99 6.62
N GLU A 93 -7.03 -2.44 7.72
CA GLU A 93 -6.08 -3.17 8.57
C GLU A 93 -6.64 -4.52 9.03
N ASP A 94 -7.95 -4.59 9.27
CA ASP A 94 -8.64 -5.82 9.68
C ASP A 94 -8.49 -6.93 8.64
N THR A 95 -8.58 -6.60 7.35
CA THR A 95 -8.38 -7.56 6.26
C THR A 95 -6.97 -8.13 6.24
N VAL A 96 -5.96 -7.34 6.61
CA VAL A 96 -4.56 -7.82 6.74
C VAL A 96 -4.44 -8.72 7.97
N ARG A 97 -5.02 -8.30 9.10
CA ARG A 97 -4.98 -9.05 10.36
C ARG A 97 -5.64 -10.42 10.25
N ASP A 98 -6.77 -10.51 9.55
CA ASP A 98 -7.51 -11.76 9.30
C ASP A 98 -6.69 -12.79 8.52
N ARG A 99 -5.62 -12.36 7.83
CA ARG A 99 -4.74 -13.24 7.06
C ARG A 99 -3.48 -13.68 7.81
N LEU A 100 -3.21 -13.11 8.98
CA LEU A 100 -2.06 -13.50 9.79
C LEU A 100 -2.30 -14.88 10.39
N LEU A 101 -1.32 -15.77 10.24
CA LEU A 101 -1.38 -17.13 10.81
C LEU A 101 -0.88 -17.20 12.26
N PHE A 102 -0.67 -16.04 12.88
CA PHE A 102 -0.17 -15.90 14.24
C PHE A 102 -0.77 -14.68 14.92
N LYS A 103 -0.72 -14.68 16.26
CA LYS A 103 -1.21 -13.59 17.11
C LYS A 103 -0.23 -13.26 18.24
N PRO A 104 -0.38 -12.08 18.88
CA PRO A 104 0.38 -11.75 20.07
C PRO A 104 0.26 -12.83 21.15
N GLY A 105 1.37 -13.14 21.81
CA GLY A 105 1.48 -14.18 22.84
C GLY A 105 1.86 -15.57 22.32
N GLU A 106 1.89 -15.79 21.01
CA GLU A 106 2.34 -17.06 20.41
C GLU A 106 3.86 -17.08 20.19
N ARG A 107 4.42 -18.30 20.13
CA ARG A 107 5.82 -18.50 19.79
C ARG A 107 6.08 -18.10 18.35
N TYR A 108 7.22 -17.47 18.13
CA TYR A 108 7.69 -17.10 16.82
C TYR A 108 7.98 -18.36 15.99
N SER A 109 7.62 -18.32 14.71
CA SER A 109 8.05 -19.31 13.72
C SER A 109 8.29 -18.64 12.38
N GLY A 110 9.51 -18.77 11.85
CA GLY A 110 9.88 -18.23 10.54
C GLY A 110 9.03 -18.86 9.43
N ARG A 111 8.76 -20.16 9.52
CA ARG A 111 7.89 -20.86 8.55
C ARG A 111 6.48 -20.28 8.49
N VAL A 112 5.89 -19.93 9.64
CA VAL A 112 4.53 -19.36 9.69
C VAL A 112 4.54 -17.92 9.17
N LEU A 113 5.63 -17.18 9.40
CA LEU A 113 5.83 -15.84 8.85
C LEU A 113 5.90 -15.87 7.32
N ASP A 114 6.73 -16.76 6.74
CA ASP A 114 6.88 -16.94 5.29
C ASP A 114 5.55 -17.32 4.64
N GLU A 115 4.81 -18.23 5.27
CA GLU A 115 3.50 -18.65 4.77
C GLU A 115 2.48 -17.50 4.85
N THR A 116 2.51 -16.69 5.91
CA THR A 116 1.69 -15.48 6.03
C THR A 116 2.02 -14.48 4.93
N GLU A 117 3.30 -14.25 4.61
CA GLU A 117 3.72 -13.41 3.50
C GLU A 117 3.17 -13.93 2.17
N ARG A 118 3.28 -15.25 1.93
CA ARG A 118 2.72 -15.89 0.73
C ARG A 118 1.22 -15.67 0.62
N LEU A 119 0.49 -15.79 1.73
CA LEU A 119 -0.95 -15.57 1.78
C LEU A 119 -1.32 -14.10 1.50
N LEU A 120 -0.56 -13.15 2.05
CA LEU A 120 -0.75 -11.72 1.81
C LEU A 120 -0.46 -11.37 0.34
N ARG A 121 0.64 -11.86 -0.23
CA ARG A 121 0.99 -11.63 -1.64
C ARG A 121 -0.05 -12.17 -2.63
N ASN A 122 -0.79 -13.21 -2.25
CA ASN A 122 -1.87 -13.78 -3.08
C ASN A 122 -3.22 -13.05 -2.91
N THR A 123 -3.32 -12.00 -2.08
CA THR A 123 -4.56 -11.22 -1.97
C THR A 123 -4.56 -10.03 -2.93
N SER A 124 -5.64 -9.90 -3.70
CA SER A 124 -5.84 -8.88 -4.75
C SER A 124 -5.98 -7.43 -4.25
N PHE A 125 -5.65 -7.14 -2.99
CA PHE A 125 -5.76 -5.80 -2.38
C PHE A 125 -4.39 -5.13 -2.13
N LEU A 126 -3.29 -5.77 -2.56
CA LEU A 126 -1.93 -5.24 -2.47
C LEU A 126 -1.40 -4.89 -3.87
N ASP A 127 -2.10 -3.97 -4.54
CA ASP A 127 -1.67 -3.36 -5.83
C ASP A 127 -1.30 -1.89 -5.64
#